data_AF-A0A2J8KQW4-F1
#
_entry.id   AF-A0A2J8KQW4-F1
#
_cell.length_a   1.000
_cell.length_b   1.000
_cell.length_c   1.000
_cell.angle_alpha   90.00
_cell.angle_beta   90.00
_cell.angle_gamma   90.00
#
_symmetry.space_group_name_H-M   'P 1'
#
loop_
_entity.id
_entity.type
_entity.pdbx_description
1 polymer ?
#
loop_
_entity_poly.entity_id
_entity_poly.type
_entity_poly.pdbx_seq_one_letter_code
_entity_poly.pdbx_strand_id
1 'polypeptide(L)' 'MTELQSALLLRRQLAELNKNPVEGFSAGLIDDNDLYRWEVLIIGPPDTLY' A
#
# COMPACT_ATOMS: atom_id res chain seq x y z
N MET A 1 -18.91 -17.29 1.79
CA MET A 1 -18.87 -16.01 2.52
C MET A 1 -18.68 -14.92 1.50
N THR A 2 -19.63 -14.00 1.35
CA THR A 2 -19.44 -12.79 0.53
C THR A 2 -18.28 -12.00 1.12
N GLU A 3 -17.25 -11.81 0.33
CA GLU A 3 -16.12 -10.99 0.73
C GLU A 3 -16.59 -9.55 0.93
N LEU A 4 -16.15 -8.91 2.02
CA LEU A 4 -16.52 -7.53 2.30
C LEU A 4 -16.04 -6.64 1.13
N GLN A 5 -16.88 -5.73 0.66
CA GLN A 5 -16.54 -4.80 -0.43
C GLN A 5 -15.22 -4.05 -0.16
N SER A 6 -14.92 -3.77 1.12
CA SER A 6 -13.65 -3.16 1.54
C SER A 6 -12.45 -4.04 1.22
N ALA A 7 -12.52 -5.34 1.46
CA ALA A 7 -11.43 -6.27 1.17
C ALA A 7 -11.17 -6.38 -0.35
N LEU A 8 -12.21 -6.40 -1.17
CA LEU A 8 -12.07 -6.38 -2.63
C LEU A 8 -11.37 -5.10 -3.12
N LEU A 9 -11.75 -3.95 -2.56
CA LEU A 9 -11.13 -2.67 -2.92
C LEU A 9 -9.66 -2.63 -2.52
N LEU A 10 -9.32 -3.01 -1.29
CA LEU A 10 -7.94 -2.97 -0.77
C LEU A 10 -7.02 -3.89 -1.55
N ARG A 11 -7.45 -5.10 -1.92
CA ARG A 11 -6.64 -6.00 -2.78
C ARG A 11 -6.38 -5.41 -4.15
N ARG A 12 -7.38 -4.76 -4.76
CA ARG A 12 -7.20 -4.10 -6.06
C ARG A 12 -6.18 -2.97 -5.95
N GLN A 13 -6.27 -2.14 -4.90
CA GLN A 13 -5.34 -1.04 -4.67
C GLN A 13 -3.91 -1.54 -4.40
N LEU A 14 -3.75 -2.61 -3.61
CA LEU A 14 -2.45 -3.24 -3.38
C LEU A 14 -1.83 -3.75 -4.69
N ALA A 15 -2.63 -4.44 -5.51
CA ALA A 15 -2.18 -4.91 -6.81
C ALA A 15 -1.80 -3.76 -7.76
N GLU A 16 -2.54 -2.65 -7.72
CA GLU A 16 -2.28 -1.48 -8.55
C GLU A 16 -1.00 -0.75 -8.14
N LEU A 17 -0.75 -0.60 -6.84
CA LEU A 17 0.51 -0.05 -6.32
C LEU A 17 1.72 -0.92 -6.69
N ASN A 18 1.59 -2.25 -6.63
CA ASN A 18 2.67 -3.16 -7.04
C ASN A 18 2.93 -3.13 -8.55
N LYS A 19 1.89 -2.90 -9.36
CA LYS A 19 2.01 -2.81 -10.82
C LYS A 19 2.55 -1.45 -11.28
N ASN A 20 2.11 -0.38 -10.63
CA ASN A 20 2.48 1.01 -10.93
C ASN A 20 3.06 1.66 -9.67
N PRO A 21 4.32 1.35 -9.32
CA PRO A 21 4.95 1.92 -8.14
C PRO A 21 5.02 3.44 -8.25
N VAL A 22 4.82 4.12 -7.13
CA VAL A 22 4.91 5.58 -7.06
C VAL A 22 6.30 5.96 -6.57
N GLU A 23 6.91 6.96 -7.21
CA GLU A 23 8.20 7.46 -6.79
C GLU A 23 8.12 8.12 -5.40
N GLY A 24 9.15 7.92 -4.58
CA GLY A 24 9.25 8.55 -3.27
C GLY A 24 8.49 7.86 -2.14
N PHE A 25 7.72 6.79 -2.41
CA PHE A 25 7.21 5.92 -1.34
C PHE A 25 7.03 4.47 -1.80
N SER A 26 6.96 3.57 -0.82
CA SER A 26 6.50 2.20 -1.02
C SER A 26 5.51 1.82 0.07
N ALA A 27 4.55 0.96 -0.26
CA ALA A 27 3.53 0.52 0.67
C ALA A 27 3.22 -0.96 0.44
N GLY A 28 3.05 -1.71 1.54
CA GLY A 28 2.78 -3.15 1.51
C GLY A 28 2.07 -3.60 2.78
N LEU A 29 1.65 -4.86 2.82
CA LEU A 29 1.08 -5.46 4.02
C LEU A 29 2.20 -5.82 5.00
N ILE A 30 1.96 -5.60 6.29
CA ILE A 30 2.89 -6.05 7.34
C ILE A 30 2.87 -7.59 7.43
N ASP A 31 1.68 -8.17 7.23
CA ASP A 31 1.41 -9.61 7.20
C ASP A 31 0.32 -9.86 6.14
N ASP A 32 0.55 -10.81 5.24
CA ASP A 32 -0.40 -11.18 4.18
C ASP A 32 -1.74 -11.72 4.73
N ASN A 33 -1.78 -12.12 6.00
CA ASN A 33 -3.00 -12.56 6.68
C ASN A 33 -3.89 -11.40 7.18
N ASP A 34 -3.38 -10.17 7.21
CA ASP A 34 -4.12 -8.98 7.66
C ASP A 34 -4.10 -7.86 6.61
N LEU A 35 -5.07 -7.92 5.69
CA LEU A 35 -5.26 -6.95 4.61
C LEU A 35 -5.47 -5.50 5.07
N TYR A 36 -5.78 -5.27 6.34
CA TYR A 36 -6.09 -3.94 6.87
C TYR A 36 -4.91 -3.28 7.58
N ARG A 37 -3.76 -3.96 7.68
CA ARG A 37 -2.54 -3.41 8.30
C ARG A 37 -1.41 -3.32 7.30
N TRP A 38 -1.02 -2.09 7.03
CA TRP A 38 -0.03 -1.74 6.02
C TRP A 38 1.18 -1.07 6.66
N GLU A 39 2.33 -1.34 6.09
CA GLU A 39 3.54 -0.56 6.30
C GLU A 39 3.78 0.34 5.09
N VAL A 40 4.30 1.54 5.37
CA VAL A 40 4.60 2.54 4.35
C VAL A 40 5.97 3.12 4.64
N LEU A 41 6.85 3.06 3.65
CA LEU A 41 8.12 3.76 3.65
C LEU A 41 7.99 4.99 2.76
N ILE A 42 8.37 6.15 3.27
CA ILE A 42 8.38 7.41 2.53
C ILE A 42 9.83 7.90 2.47
N ILE A 43 10.27 8.25 1.27
CA ILE A 43 11.54 8.92 1.03
C ILE A 43 11.28 10.43 1.13
N GLY A 44 12.09 11.10 1.96
CA GLY A 44 12.07 12.56 2.06
C GLY A 44 12.23 13.20 0.68
N PRO A 45 11.35 14.14 0.29
CA PRO A 45 11.48 14.80 -1.00
C PRO A 45 12.81 15.58 -1.06
N PRO A 46 13.49 15.59 -2.22
CA PRO A 46 14.71 16.36 -2.38
C PRO A 46 14.45 17.83 -2.10
N ASP A 47 15.49 18.53 -1.65
CA ASP A 47 15.45 19.97 -1.34
C ASP A 47 14.48 20.37 -0.22
N THR A 48 14.13 19.41 0.66
CA THR A 48 13.37 19.66 1.88
C THR A 48 14.19 19.35 3.13
N LEU A 49 13.64 19.63 4.32
CA LEU A 49 14.27 19.27 5.60
C LEU A 49 14.12 17.78 5.96
N TYR A 50 13.61 16.97 5.03
CA TYR A 50 13.35 15.55 5.19
C TYR A 50 14.04 14.76 4.08
#